data_AF-A0A803PCC7-F1
#
_entry.id   AF-A0A803PCC7-F1
#
_cell.length_a   1.000
_cell.length_b   1.000
_cell.length_c   1.000
_cell.angle_alpha   90.00
_cell.angle_beta   90.00
_cell.angle_gamma   90.00
#
_symmetry.space_group_name_H-M   'P 1'
#
loop_
_entity.id
_entity.type
_entity.pdbx_description
1 polymer ?
#
loop_
_entity_poly.entity_id
_entity_poly.type
_entity_poly.pdbx_seq_one_letter_code
_entity_poly.pdbx_strand_id
1 'polypeptide(L)'
;MVARTMVDNRASLNISFKTTYEKMGLRLKHLIPYTQLVYGFYGQSIAPLGQIFLPLTVGQPLKRIMVMAQFLVIDVPSAFNIMLSRPALYDFVIPIMALYRGITGW
;
A
#
# COMPACT_ATOMS: atom_id res chain seq x y z
N MET A 1 -11.33 -12.50 -8.28
CA MET A 1 -9.89 -12.60 -7.97
C MET A 1 -9.71 -12.25 -6.49
N VAL A 2 -9.04 -13.11 -5.69
CA VAL A 2 -8.83 -12.83 -4.26
C VAL A 2 -7.53 -12.03 -4.10
N ALA A 3 -7.62 -10.82 -3.57
CA ALA A 3 -6.46 -10.01 -3.22
C ALA A 3 -5.86 -10.52 -1.89
N ARG A 4 -4.70 -11.17 -1.97
CA ARG A 4 -3.86 -11.48 -0.80
C ARG A 4 -3.04 -10.25 -0.43
N THR A 5 -3.25 -9.75 0.77
CA THR A 5 -2.55 -8.58 1.34
C THR A 5 -1.74 -9.04 2.53
N MET A 6 -0.45 -8.72 2.54
CA MET A 6 0.39 -8.86 3.74
C MET A 6 0.32 -7.58 4.56
N VAL A 7 0.15 -7.69 5.88
CA VAL A 7 0.18 -6.52 6.78
C VAL A 7 1.42 -6.67 7.65
N ASP A 8 2.34 -5.70 7.53
CA ASP A 8 3.58 -5.67 8.29
C ASP A 8 3.74 -4.32 9.01
N ASN A 9 3.45 -4.31 10.31
CA ASN A 9 3.55 -3.13 11.14
C ASN A 9 5.01 -2.73 11.49
N ARG A 10 6.02 -3.47 11.02
CA ARG A 10 7.43 -3.11 11.23
C ARG A 10 8.00 -2.39 10.00
N ALA A 11 7.48 -2.70 8.82
CA ALA A 11 7.84 -2.02 7.58
C ALA A 11 7.52 -0.52 7.62
N SER A 12 8.33 0.26 6.90
CA SER A 12 8.23 1.71 6.76
C SER A 12 7.66 2.14 5.41
N LEU A 13 7.45 1.21 4.48
CA LEU A 13 7.04 1.49 3.10
C LEU A 13 5.98 0.47 2.68
N ASN A 14 4.90 0.93 2.04
CA ASN A 14 3.95 0.03 1.41
C ASN A 14 4.50 -0.42 0.06
N ILE A 15 4.22 -1.66 -0.30
CA ILE A 15 4.80 -2.28 -1.51
C ILE A 15 3.69 -2.91 -2.34
N SER A 16 3.70 -2.61 -3.63
CA SER A 16 2.93 -3.32 -4.64
C SER A 16 3.89 -4.17 -5.46
N PHE A 17 3.58 -5.45 -5.61
CA PHE A 17 4.37 -6.29 -6.51
C PHE A 17 4.00 -5.96 -7.96
N LYS A 18 5.00 -6.01 -8.86
CA LYS A 18 4.82 -5.70 -10.28
C LYS A 18 3.66 -6.47 -10.91
N THR A 19 3.53 -7.75 -10.61
CA THR A 19 2.45 -8.59 -11.16
C THR A 19 1.06 -8.08 -10.80
N THR A 20 0.87 -7.52 -9.60
CA THR A 20 -0.40 -6.89 -9.19
C THR A 20 -0.59 -5.55 -9.86
N TYR A 21 0.46 -4.73 -9.92
CA TYR A 21 0.46 -3.44 -10.59
C TYR A 21 0.03 -3.58 -12.06
N GLU A 22 0.57 -4.56 -12.77
CA GLU A 22 0.22 -4.86 -14.17
C GLU A 22 -1.21 -5.41 -14.30
N LYS A 23 -1.66 -6.27 -13.37
CA LYS A 23 -3.06 -6.76 -13.34
C LYS A 23 -4.08 -5.64 -13.09
N MET A 24 -3.68 -4.53 -12.49
CA MET A 24 -4.50 -3.31 -12.39
C MET A 24 -4.56 -2.52 -13.71
N GLY A 25 -3.87 -2.97 -14.77
CA GLY A 25 -3.80 -2.28 -16.06
C GLY A 25 -2.82 -1.09 -16.07
N LEU A 26 -2.00 -0.95 -15.02
CA LEU A 26 -1.02 0.12 -14.90
C LEU A 26 0.28 -0.24 -15.63
N ARG A 27 1.02 0.78 -16.05
CA ARG A 27 2.23 0.66 -16.88
C ARG A 27 3.31 1.56 -16.32
N LEU A 28 4.59 1.24 -16.53
CA LEU A 28 5.74 2.00 -16.01
C LEU A 28 5.64 3.52 -16.17
N LYS A 29 5.03 4.02 -17.27
CA LYS A 29 4.80 5.46 -17.50
C LYS A 29 3.91 6.16 -16.45
N HIS A 30 3.14 5.40 -15.67
CA HIS A 30 2.32 5.93 -14.57
C HIS A 30 3.08 5.99 -13.24
N LEU A 31 4.32 5.48 -13.20
CA LEU A 31 5.15 5.55 -12.00
C LEU A 31 5.88 6.89 -11.94
N ILE A 32 5.97 7.41 -10.72
CA ILE A 32 6.88 8.50 -10.38
C ILE A 32 8.25 7.86 -10.14
N PRO A 33 9.36 8.38 -10.74
CA PRO A 33 10.70 7.85 -10.50
C PRO A 33 11.05 7.81 -9.02
N TYR A 34 11.72 6.73 -8.60
CA TYR A 34 12.23 6.55 -7.24
C TYR A 34 13.65 6.03 -7.32
N THR A 35 14.61 6.76 -6.74
CA THR A 35 16.05 6.50 -6.92
C THR A 35 16.69 5.77 -5.75
N GLN A 36 15.99 5.62 -4.63
CA GLN A 36 16.54 4.97 -3.44
C GLN A 36 16.32 3.46 -3.48
N LEU A 37 17.26 2.71 -2.89
CA LEU A 37 17.11 1.27 -2.69
C LEU A 37 16.23 0.98 -1.48
N VAL A 38 15.54 -0.15 -1.53
CA VAL A 38 14.75 -0.69 -0.41
C VAL A 38 15.49 -1.89 0.18
N TYR A 39 15.63 -1.93 1.50
CA TYR A 39 16.35 -2.97 2.24
C TYR A 39 15.37 -3.87 3.02
N GLY A 40 15.81 -5.08 3.36
CA GLY A 40 15.05 -5.99 4.22
C GLY A 40 14.38 -7.15 3.48
N PHE A 41 14.55 -7.25 2.17
CA PHE A 41 14.08 -8.39 1.36
C PHE A 41 15.15 -9.46 1.28
N TYR A 42 15.01 -10.54 2.05
CA TYR A 42 15.98 -11.65 2.05
C TYR A 42 17.43 -11.20 2.30
N GLY A 43 17.64 -10.11 3.05
CA GLY A 43 18.95 -9.51 3.28
C GLY A 43 19.55 -8.76 2.09
N GLN A 44 18.79 -8.58 1.01
CA GLN A 44 19.20 -7.86 -0.20
C GLN A 44 18.58 -6.47 -0.27
N SER A 45 19.22 -5.61 -1.07
CA SER A 45 18.69 -4.33 -1.51
C SER A 45 18.01 -4.46 -2.86
N ILE A 46 16.84 -3.86 -3.03
CA ILE A 46 16.08 -3.87 -4.28
C ILE A 46 15.91 -2.44 -4.78
N ALA A 47 16.12 -2.24 -6.07
CA ALA A 47 15.74 -1.01 -6.76
C ALA A 47 14.25 -1.08 -7.15
N PRO A 48 13.38 -0.17 -6.66
CA PRO A 48 12.01 -0.09 -7.11
C PRO A 48 11.93 0.33 -8.58
N LEU A 49 10.86 -0.10 -9.26
CA LEU A 49 10.49 0.41 -10.58
C LEU A 49 10.02 1.88 -10.51
N GLY A 50 9.57 2.30 -9.33
CA GLY A 50 9.09 3.65 -9.04
C GLY A 50 8.08 3.62 -7.91
N GLN A 51 7.38 4.75 -7.74
CA GLN A 51 6.35 4.92 -6.73
C GLN A 51 5.03 5.38 -7.34
N ILE A 52 3.92 5.10 -6.67
CA ILE A 52 2.58 5.50 -7.08
C ILE A 52 1.65 5.69 -5.88
N PHE A 53 0.70 6.60 -5.99
CA PHE A 53 -0.40 6.72 -5.03
C PHE A 53 -1.60 5.92 -5.53
N LEU A 54 -2.09 4.99 -4.71
CA LEU A 54 -3.25 4.16 -5.03
C LEU A 54 -4.35 4.33 -3.98
N PRO A 55 -5.63 4.33 -4.38
CA PRO A 55 -6.73 4.30 -3.43
C PRO A 55 -6.78 2.94 -2.76
N LEU A 56 -6.74 2.93 -1.44
CA LEU A 56 -7.02 1.75 -0.62
C LEU A 56 -8.38 1.91 0.04
N THR A 57 -9.22 0.90 -0.12
CA THR A 57 -10.55 0.87 0.50
C THR A 57 -10.58 -0.24 1.55
N VAL A 58 -10.94 0.11 2.79
CA VAL A 58 -11.11 -0.83 3.89
C VAL A 58 -12.52 -0.70 4.47
N GLY A 59 -13.09 -1.82 4.90
CA GLY A 59 -14.39 -1.88 5.54
C GLY A 59 -15.44 -2.64 4.73
N GLN A 60 -16.62 -2.77 5.33
CA GLN A 60 -17.77 -3.44 4.72
C GLN A 60 -18.52 -2.49 3.78
N PRO A 61 -19.35 -2.98 2.84
CA PRO A 61 -19.97 -2.17 1.80
C PRO A 61 -20.63 -0.85 2.27
N LEU A 62 -21.24 -0.86 3.45
CA LEU A 62 -21.93 0.29 4.07
C LEU A 62 -21.04 1.20 4.94
N LYS A 63 -19.82 0.76 5.27
CA LYS A 63 -18.85 1.47 6.12
C LYS A 63 -17.45 1.36 5.50
N ARG A 64 -17.33 1.84 4.25
CA ARG A 64 -16.05 1.89 3.54
C ARG A 64 -15.35 3.20 3.81
N ILE A 65 -14.05 3.11 4.12
CA ILE A 65 -13.14 4.24 4.17
C ILE A 65 -12.15 4.05 3.04
N MET A 66 -11.96 5.10 2.25
CA MET A 66 -10.99 5.15 1.17
C MET A 66 -9.91 6.17 1.51
N VAL A 67 -8.64 5.76 1.39
CA VAL A 67 -7.47 6.62 1.62
C VAL A 67 -6.52 6.48 0.44
N MET A 68 -5.82 7.55 0.10
CA MET A 68 -4.74 7.50 -0.87
C MET A 68 -3.45 7.12 -0.15
N ALA A 69 -2.89 5.96 -0.49
CA ALA A 69 -1.64 5.49 0.10
C ALA A 69 -0.54 5.42 -0.95
N GLN A 70 0.68 5.78 -0.54
CA GLN A 70 1.86 5.64 -1.39
C GLN A 70 2.35 4.20 -1.39
N PHE A 71 2.68 3.67 -2.56
CA PHE A 71 3.29 2.37 -2.78
C PHE A 71 4.58 2.49 -3.58
N LEU A 72 5.60 1.73 -3.16
CA LEU A 72 6.70 1.40 -4.05
C LEU A 72 6.34 0.17 -4.88
N VAL A 73 6.68 0.20 -6.17
CA VAL A 73 6.49 -0.94 -7.05
C VAL A 73 7.81 -1.67 -7.22
N ILE A 74 7.86 -2.94 -6.86
CA ILE A 74 9.07 -3.77 -6.98
C ILE A 74 8.83 -4.98 -7.87
N ASP A 75 9.86 -5.38 -8.59
CA ASP A 75 9.86 -6.57 -9.45
C ASP A 75 10.48 -7.77 -8.72
N VAL A 76 9.73 -8.30 -7.75
CA VAL A 76 10.12 -9.51 -7.00
C VAL A 76 8.97 -10.50 -7.01
N PRO A 77 9.23 -11.80 -7.28
CA PRO A 77 8.21 -12.84 -7.17
C PRO A 77 7.61 -12.89 -5.76
N SER A 78 6.28 -12.89 -5.65
CA SER A 78 5.58 -12.92 -4.37
C SER A 78 4.24 -13.63 -4.48
N ALA A 79 3.85 -14.30 -3.40
CA ALA A 79 2.52 -14.88 -3.24
C ALA A 79 1.46 -13.84 -2.82
N PHE A 80 1.88 -12.64 -2.44
CA PHE A 80 1.03 -11.51 -2.06
C PHE A 80 0.92 -10.51 -3.21
N ASN A 81 -0.16 -9.72 -3.18
CA ASN A 81 -0.39 -8.67 -4.16
C ASN A 81 0.22 -7.34 -3.71
N ILE A 82 0.01 -7.02 -2.44
CA ILE A 82 0.50 -5.82 -1.79
C ILE A 82 0.96 -6.15 -0.36
N MET A 83 1.85 -5.32 0.16
CA MET A 83 2.29 -5.27 1.55
C MET A 83 1.89 -3.91 2.12
N LEU A 84 1.02 -3.91 3.11
CA LEU A 84 0.64 -2.73 3.86
C LEU A 84 1.55 -2.59 5.07
N SER A 85 2.08 -1.39 5.23
CA SER A 85 3.02 -1.03 6.27
C SER A 85 2.41 -0.03 7.25
N ARG A 86 3.17 0.36 8.28
CA ARG A 86 2.77 1.41 9.24
C ARG A 86 2.17 2.66 8.58
N PRO A 87 2.79 3.26 7.54
CA PRO A 87 2.20 4.38 6.82
C PRO A 87 0.74 4.17 6.41
N ALA A 88 0.42 3.11 5.66
CA ALA A 88 -0.96 2.88 5.24
C ALA A 88 -1.90 2.61 6.43
N LEU A 89 -1.42 1.89 7.46
CA LEU A 89 -2.22 1.67 8.67
C LEU A 89 -2.55 2.98 9.38
N TYR A 90 -1.59 3.90 9.46
CA TYR A 90 -1.79 5.22 10.04
C TYR A 90 -2.79 6.05 9.22
N ASP A 91 -2.68 6.00 7.90
CA ASP A 91 -3.61 6.65 6.97
C ASP A 91 -5.05 6.17 7.18
N PHE A 92 -5.27 4.92 7.60
CA PHE A 92 -6.58 4.40 7.96
C PHE A 92 -7.03 4.75 9.38
N VAL A 93 -6.11 4.73 10.35
CA VAL A 93 -6.45 5.00 11.76
C VAL A 93 -6.98 6.41 11.94
N ILE A 94 -6.38 7.42 11.29
CA ILE A 94 -6.84 8.82 11.39
C ILE A 94 -8.32 8.98 11.00
N PRO A 95 -8.76 8.63 9.78
CA PRO A 95 -10.15 8.79 9.36
C PRO A 95 -11.11 7.90 10.15
N ILE A 96 -10.68 6.70 10.56
CA ILE A 96 -11.49 5.85 11.46
C ILE A 96 -11.72 6.57 12.79
N MET A 97 -10.67 7.11 13.41
CA MET A 97 -10.78 7.84 14.69
C MET A 97 -11.59 9.12 14.54
N ALA A 98 -11.45 9.84 13.43
CA ALA A 98 -12.27 11.02 13.14
C ALA A 98 -13.76 10.65 13.00
N LEU A 99 -14.08 9.52 12.37
CA LEU A 99 -15.44 9.00 12.29
C LEU A 99 -16.01 8.71 13.70
N TYR A 100 -15.22 8.10 14.59
CA TYR A 100 -15.65 7.87 15.97
C TYR A 100 -15.87 9.18 16.74
N ARG A 101 -14.99 10.19 16.58
CA ARG A 101 -15.16 11.51 17.21
C ARG A 101 -16.40 12.25 16.72
N GLY A 102 -16.70 12.16 15.43
CA GLY A 102 -17.92 12.73 14.85
C GLY A 102 -19.22 12.08 15.35
N ILE A 103 -19.14 10.85 15.87
CA ILE A 103 -20.27 10.14 16.48
C ILE A 103 -20.41 10.48 17.98
N THR A 104 -19.30 10.77 18.69
CA THR A 104 -19.31 10.96 20.14
C THR A 104 -19.35 12.41 20.63
N GLY A 105 -19.18 13.41 19.76
CA GLY A 105 -19.51 14.82 20.06
C GLY A 105 -18.65 15.52 21.11
N TRP A 106 -17.39 15.10 21.29
CA TRP A 106 -16.38 15.83 22.09
C TRP A 106 -15.40 16.58 21.21
#